data_AF-A0A2E2D6W6-F1
#
_entry.id   AF-A0A2E2D6W6-F1
#
_cell.length_a   1.000
_cell.length_b   1.000
_cell.length_c   1.000
_cell.angle_alpha   90.00
_cell.angle_beta   90.00
_cell.angle_gamma   90.00
#
_symmetry.space_group_name_H-M   'P 1'
#
loop_
_entity.id
_entity.type
_entity.pdbx_description
1 polymer ?
#
loop_
_entity_poly.entity_id
_entity_poly.type
_entity_poly.pdbx_seq_one_letter_code
_entity_poly.pdbx_strand_id
1 'polypeptide(L)'
;MDFYRVNNIDTQQGLWYDFKGEFTGLIHNKFNFCKNRDLKMDFDPELVGYISAVDNLEDLYNWFPKEDIYELQKHGFYIHKYQTEDFKFYERFQHTVINQQKSELIELIEL
;
A
#
# COMPACT_ATOMS: atom_id res chain seq x y z
N MET A 1 -16.90 -2.24 -2.06
CA MET A 1 -15.99 -2.51 -3.19
C MET A 1 -14.68 -3.04 -2.64
N ASP A 2 -14.02 -3.92 -3.37
CA ASP A 2 -12.80 -4.59 -2.91
C ASP A 2 -11.55 -3.86 -3.43
N PHE A 3 -10.53 -3.75 -2.59
CA PHE A 3 -9.26 -3.08 -2.88
C PHE A 3 -8.08 -3.88 -2.36
N TYR A 4 -6.91 -3.72 -2.98
CA TYR A 4 -5.70 -4.45 -2.67
C TYR A 4 -4.55 -3.49 -2.42
N ARG A 5 -3.73 -3.78 -1.40
CA ARG A 5 -2.48 -3.06 -1.12
C ARG A 5 -1.46 -3.97 -0.47
N VAL A 6 -0.19 -3.55 -0.51
CA VAL A 6 0.88 -4.17 0.27
C VAL A 6 1.08 -3.41 1.58
N ASN A 7 1.06 -4.13 2.70
CA ASN A 7 1.33 -3.60 4.03
C ASN A 7 1.82 -4.69 4.98
N ASN A 8 2.40 -4.25 6.08
CA ASN A 8 2.88 -5.15 7.12
C ASN A 8 1.70 -5.84 7.82
N ILE A 9 1.81 -7.15 8.07
CA ILE A 9 0.76 -7.96 8.69
C ILE A 9 0.45 -7.54 10.14
N ASP A 10 1.47 -7.17 10.90
CA ASP A 10 1.31 -6.87 12.34
C ASP A 10 0.93 -5.41 12.58
N THR A 11 1.56 -4.48 11.86
CA THR A 11 1.39 -3.04 12.09
C THR A 11 0.47 -2.35 11.09
N GLN A 12 0.09 -3.04 10.01
CA GLN A 12 -0.66 -2.49 8.88
C GLN A 12 0.00 -1.29 8.17
N GLN A 13 1.28 -1.01 8.47
CA GLN A 13 2.02 0.07 7.83
C GLN A 13 2.27 -0.20 6.35
N GLY A 14 2.33 0.86 5.54
CA GLY A 14 2.83 0.79 4.18
C GLY A 14 4.37 0.83 4.12
N LEU A 15 4.89 0.94 2.90
CA LEU A 15 6.34 1.01 2.65
C LEU A 15 6.89 2.45 2.68
N TRP A 16 6.05 3.45 2.42
CA TRP A 16 6.41 4.87 2.57
C TRP A 16 6.03 5.39 3.95
N TYR A 17 4.82 5.10 4.41
CA TYR A 17 4.25 5.68 5.62
C TYR A 17 3.79 4.61 6.60
N ASP A 18 3.91 4.90 7.89
CA ASP A 18 3.35 4.07 8.95
C ASP A 18 1.82 4.22 9.04
N PHE A 19 1.20 3.48 9.96
CA PHE A 19 -0.25 3.56 10.17
C PHE A 19 -0.73 4.94 10.65
N LYS A 20 0.16 5.77 11.22
CA LYS A 20 -0.15 7.14 11.65
C LYS A 20 0.09 8.18 10.56
N GLY A 21 0.64 7.78 9.42
CA GLY A 21 1.01 8.69 8.32
C GLY A 21 2.40 9.30 8.47
N GLU A 22 3.24 8.77 9.36
CA GLU A 22 4.65 9.19 9.50
C GLU A 22 5.51 8.53 8.43
N PHE A 23 6.37 9.31 7.77
CA PHE A 23 7.26 8.79 6.73
C PHE A 23 8.33 7.86 7.33
N THR A 24 8.40 6.64 6.83
CA THR A 24 9.30 5.59 7.32
C THR A 24 10.59 5.46 6.50
N GLY A 25 10.55 5.84 5.22
CA GLY A 25 11.65 5.66 4.27
C GLY A 25 11.99 4.20 3.95
N LEU A 26 11.21 3.21 4.39
CA LEU A 26 11.51 1.79 4.26
C LEU A 26 11.72 1.35 2.81
N ILE A 27 10.89 1.88 1.91
CA ILE A 27 10.95 1.58 0.49
C ILE A 27 12.29 1.97 -0.15
N HIS A 28 12.95 3.02 0.36
CA HIS A 28 14.18 3.54 -0.21
C HIS A 28 15.43 2.87 0.36
N ASN A 29 15.33 2.28 1.56
CA ASN A 29 16.47 1.68 2.25
C ASN A 29 16.34 0.15 2.35
N LYS A 30 15.49 -0.36 3.24
CA LYS A 30 15.34 -1.78 3.57
C LYS A 30 14.75 -2.57 2.41
N PHE A 31 13.85 -1.96 1.65
CA PHE A 31 13.16 -2.57 0.52
C PHE A 31 13.62 -1.98 -0.81
N ASN A 32 14.90 -1.59 -0.91
CA ASN A 32 15.51 -1.05 -2.12
C ASN A 32 15.63 -2.07 -3.28
N PHE A 33 15.16 -3.30 -3.09
CA PHE A 33 14.99 -4.27 -4.17
C PHE A 33 13.70 -4.04 -4.96
N CYS A 34 12.72 -3.34 -4.38
CA CYS A 34 11.43 -3.11 -5.04
C CYS A 34 11.59 -2.19 -6.27
N LYS A 35 10.84 -2.49 -7.33
CA LYS A 35 10.77 -1.72 -8.58
C LYS A 35 10.48 -0.24 -8.33
N ASN A 36 9.62 0.06 -7.36
CA ASN A 36 9.17 1.40 -7.02
C ASN A 36 10.04 2.10 -5.95
N ARG A 37 11.23 1.58 -5.64
CA ARG A 37 12.15 2.19 -4.66
C ARG A 37 12.51 3.64 -4.93
N ASP A 38 12.52 4.07 -6.20
CA ASP A 38 12.91 5.43 -6.59
C ASP A 38 11.68 6.36 -6.72
N LEU A 39 10.47 5.82 -6.53
CA LEU A 39 9.23 6.61 -6.54
C LEU A 39 9.15 7.47 -5.28
N LYS A 40 9.26 8.77 -5.48
CA LYS A 40 9.08 9.77 -4.43
C LYS A 40 7.60 9.96 -4.17
N MET A 41 7.19 9.75 -2.93
CA MET A 41 5.85 10.07 -2.43
C MET A 41 6.02 11.11 -1.34
N ASP A 42 6.04 12.39 -1.71
CA ASP A 42 6.14 13.48 -0.73
C ASP A 42 4.93 13.49 0.19
N PHE A 43 5.11 13.99 1.42
CA PHE A 43 4.00 14.12 2.37
C PHE A 43 2.91 15.02 1.79
N ASP A 44 1.66 14.59 1.96
CA ASP A 44 0.49 15.32 1.50
C ASP A 44 -0.59 15.39 2.58
N PRO A 45 -0.92 16.59 3.11
CA PRO A 45 -1.93 16.72 4.13
C PRO A 45 -3.34 16.30 3.67
N GLU A 46 -3.63 16.27 2.37
CA GLU A 46 -4.95 15.83 1.84
C GLU A 46 -5.14 14.30 1.89
N LEU A 47 -4.05 13.55 2.08
CA LEU A 47 -4.05 12.10 2.20
C LEU A 47 -4.01 11.60 3.64
N VAL A 48 -3.99 12.50 4.63
CA VAL A 48 -4.07 12.09 6.03
C VAL A 48 -5.38 11.33 6.29
N GLY A 49 -5.28 10.09 6.77
CA GLY A 49 -6.42 9.19 6.98
C GLY A 49 -6.84 8.39 5.75
N TYR A 50 -6.11 8.52 4.62
CA TYR A 50 -6.29 7.73 3.41
C TYR A 50 -5.05 6.87 3.14
N ILE A 51 -5.26 5.71 2.53
CA ILE A 51 -4.20 4.75 2.18
C ILE A 51 -4.28 4.37 0.71
N SER A 52 -3.13 4.30 0.04
CA SER A 52 -3.05 3.91 -1.37
C SER A 52 -3.45 2.45 -1.57
N ALA A 53 -4.32 2.20 -2.53
CA ALA A 53 -4.78 0.88 -2.90
C ALA A 53 -5.21 0.85 -4.38
N VAL A 54 -5.36 -0.35 -4.93
CA VAL A 54 -5.89 -0.57 -6.29
C VAL A 54 -7.11 -1.48 -6.22
N ASP A 55 -7.99 -1.44 -7.20
CA ASP A 55 -9.23 -2.22 -7.22
C ASP A 55 -9.06 -3.63 -7.83
N ASN A 56 -7.87 -3.95 -8.35
CA ASN A 56 -7.56 -5.25 -8.90
C ASN A 56 -6.09 -5.63 -8.68
N LEU A 57 -5.79 -6.94 -8.68
CA LEU A 57 -4.44 -7.46 -8.43
C LEU A 57 -3.46 -7.16 -9.57
N GLU A 58 -3.92 -7.06 -10.81
CA GLU A 58 -3.02 -6.81 -11.96
C GLU A 58 -2.37 -5.43 -11.84
N ASP A 59 -3.14 -4.41 -11.46
CA ASP A 59 -2.61 -3.07 -11.17
C ASP A 59 -1.68 -3.06 -9.95
N LEU A 60 -1.95 -3.91 -8.95
CA LEU A 60 -1.02 -4.05 -7.83
C LEU A 60 0.32 -4.61 -8.32
N TYR A 61 0.29 -5.59 -9.23
CA TYR A 61 1.50 -6.16 -9.81
C TYR A 61 2.25 -5.19 -10.73
N ASN A 62 1.57 -4.19 -11.29
CA ASN A 62 2.23 -3.08 -11.98
C ASN A 62 3.07 -2.22 -11.04
N TRP A 63 2.61 -2.03 -9.80
CA TRP A 63 3.32 -1.29 -8.75
C TRP A 63 4.39 -2.14 -8.05
N PHE A 64 4.04 -3.39 -7.73
CA PHE A 64 4.86 -4.38 -7.05
C PHE A 64 4.83 -5.68 -7.84
N PRO A 65 5.78 -5.91 -8.77
CA PRO A 65 5.95 -7.20 -9.41
C PRO A 65 5.91 -8.35 -8.41
N LYS A 66 5.45 -9.54 -8.83
CA LYS A 66 5.27 -10.67 -7.91
C LYS A 66 6.57 -11.01 -7.18
N GLU A 67 7.71 -10.86 -7.85
CA GLU A 67 9.05 -11.05 -7.28
C GLU A 67 9.32 -10.11 -6.11
N ASP A 68 8.92 -8.84 -6.20
CA ASP A 68 9.02 -7.90 -5.09
C ASP A 68 8.14 -8.34 -3.92
N ILE A 69 6.93 -8.81 -4.21
CA ILE A 69 5.97 -9.27 -3.19
C ILE A 69 6.52 -10.51 -2.47
N TYR A 70 7.08 -11.49 -3.19
CA TYR A 70 7.71 -12.67 -2.59
C TYR A 70 8.84 -12.27 -1.62
N GLU A 71 9.68 -11.30 -1.99
CA GLU A 71 10.74 -10.82 -1.11
C GLU A 71 10.16 -10.02 0.09
N LEU A 72 9.14 -9.19 -0.14
CA LEU A 72 8.45 -8.43 0.91
C LEU A 72 7.77 -9.33 1.96
N GLN A 73 7.21 -10.47 1.55
CA GLN A 73 6.55 -11.43 2.45
C GLN A 73 7.52 -12.03 3.48
N LYS A 74 8.78 -12.26 3.10
CA LYS A 74 9.85 -12.67 4.02
C LYS A 74 10.14 -11.62 5.11
N HIS A 75 9.66 -10.40 4.92
CA HIS A 75 9.78 -9.28 5.85
C HIS A 75 8.45 -8.89 6.52
N GLY A 76 7.41 -9.73 6.39
CA GLY A 76 6.12 -9.50 7.01
C GLY A 76 5.19 -8.58 6.23
N PHE A 77 5.50 -8.25 4.96
CA PHE A 77 4.66 -7.41 4.10
C PHE A 77 3.90 -8.28 3.11
N TYR A 78 2.57 -8.28 3.20
CA TYR A 78 1.69 -9.13 2.41
C TYR A 78 0.69 -8.28 1.62
N ILE A 79 0.08 -8.90 0.61
CA ILE A 79 -1.08 -8.32 -0.04
C ILE A 79 -2.27 -8.46 0.91
N HIS A 80 -2.93 -7.35 1.19
CA HIS A 80 -4.14 -7.30 1.99
C HIS A 80 -5.30 -6.83 1.11
N LYS A 81 -6.42 -7.54 1.22
CA LYS A 81 -7.68 -7.19 0.58
C LYS A 81 -8.56 -6.44 1.56
N TYR A 82 -8.95 -5.23 1.19
CA TYR A 82 -9.86 -4.38 1.94
C TYR A 82 -11.22 -4.29 1.27
N GLN A 83 -12.27 -4.15 2.05
CA GLN A 83 -13.60 -3.80 1.58
C GLN A 83 -14.01 -2.43 2.12
N THR A 84 -14.43 -1.54 1.23
CA THR A 84 -14.95 -0.21 1.60
C THR A 84 -15.88 0.36 0.53
N GLU A 85 -16.66 1.36 0.92
CA GLU A 85 -17.40 2.25 0.01
C GLU A 85 -16.85 3.68 0.03
N ASP A 86 -15.92 4.01 0.93
CA ASP A 86 -15.28 5.33 1.04
C ASP A 86 -13.88 5.30 0.41
N PHE A 87 -13.83 5.67 -0.86
CA PHE A 87 -12.63 5.75 -1.66
C PHE A 87 -12.71 6.95 -2.63
N LYS A 88 -11.56 7.43 -3.08
CA LYS A 88 -11.47 8.49 -4.09
C LYS A 88 -10.24 8.29 -4.97
N PHE A 89 -10.30 8.74 -6.22
CA PHE A 89 -9.12 8.87 -7.05
C PHE A 89 -8.35 10.13 -6.64
N TYR A 90 -7.04 9.99 -6.42
CA TYR A 90 -6.19 11.09 -5.99
C TYR A 90 -5.36 11.63 -7.15
N GLU A 91 -5.74 12.80 -7.65
CA GLU A 91 -5.20 13.38 -8.89
C GLU A 91 -3.69 13.66 -8.83
N ARG A 92 -3.16 14.13 -7.70
CA ARG A 92 -1.74 14.52 -7.63
C ARG A 92 -0.79 13.35 -7.91
N PHE A 93 -1.14 12.16 -7.43
CA PHE A 93 -0.33 10.94 -7.58
C PHE A 93 -1.02 9.88 -8.45
N GLN A 94 -2.10 10.26 -9.15
CA GLN A 94 -2.82 9.46 -10.14
C GLN A 94 -3.13 8.02 -9.67
N HIS A 95 -3.67 7.86 -8.46
CA HIS A 95 -4.05 6.55 -7.94
C HIS A 95 -5.23 6.60 -6.98
N THR A 96 -5.86 5.44 -6.75
CA THR A 96 -6.99 5.32 -5.82
C THR A 96 -6.50 5.26 -4.37
N VAL A 97 -7.20 5.98 -3.50
CA VAL A 97 -6.98 5.93 -2.06
C VAL A 97 -8.27 5.57 -1.34
N ILE A 98 -8.16 4.74 -0.32
CA ILE A 98 -9.29 4.28 0.50
C ILE A 98 -9.21 4.89 1.90
N ASN A 99 -10.35 5.17 2.52
CA ASN A 99 -10.40 5.72 3.87
C ASN A 99 -9.98 4.66 4.89
N GLN A 100 -8.92 4.92 5.64
CA GLN A 100 -8.30 3.97 6.57
C GLN A 100 -9.23 3.51 7.69
N GLN A 101 -10.12 4.39 8.19
CA GLN A 101 -11.01 4.07 9.31
C GLN A 101 -12.29 3.34 8.88
N LYS A 102 -12.68 3.49 7.60
CA LYS A 102 -13.91 2.89 7.05
C LYS A 102 -13.64 1.67 6.19
N SER A 103 -12.39 1.25 6.07
CA SER A 103 -12.01 0.08 5.29
C SER A 103 -11.80 -1.12 6.20
N GLU A 104 -12.48 -2.22 5.90
CA GLU A 104 -12.35 -3.48 6.63
C GLU A 104 -11.33 -4.39 5.93
N LEU A 105 -10.41 -4.98 6.69
CA LEU A 105 -9.51 -6.01 6.18
C LEU A 105 -10.26 -7.33 6.07
N ILE A 106 -10.37 -7.88 4.86
CA ILE A 106 -11.14 -9.09 4.57
C ILE A 106 -10.25 -10.31 4.39
N GLU A 107 -9.08 -10.14 3.77
CA GLU A 107 -8.24 -11.28 3.38
C GLU A 107 -6.77 -10.89 3.33
N LEU A 108 -5.90 -11.83 3.69
CA LEU A 108 -4.47 -11.77 3.50
C LEU A 108 -4.10 -12.77 2.40
N ILE A 109 -3.39 -12.30 1.37
CA ILE A 109 -3.02 -13.11 0.21
C ILE A 109 -1.51 -13.38 0.26
N GLU A 110 -1.17 -14.67 0.27
CA GLU A 110 0.19 -15.20 0.12
C GLU A 110 0.45 -15.60 -1.34
N LEU A 111 1.67 -15.42 -1.83
CA LEU A 111 2.07 -15.81 -3.18
C LEU A 111 2.97 -17.03 -3.14
#